data_AF-A0A073K0V7-F1
#
_entry.id   AF-A0A073K0V7-F1
#
_cell.length_a   1.000
_cell.length_b   1.000
_cell.length_c   1.000
_cell.angle_alpha   90.00
_cell.angle_beta   90.00
_cell.angle_gamma   90.00
#
_symmetry.space_group_name_H-M   'P 1'
#
loop_
_entity.id
_entity.type
_entity.pdbx_description
1 polymer ?
#
loop_
_entity_poly.entity_id
_entity_poly.type
_entity_poly.pdbx_seq_one_letter_code
_entity_poly.pdbx_strand_id
1 'polypeptide(L)'
;MKKMYSKISMLFAILSIIPFILIQLDLGHIAPLITLGQDRVVGLVIPIVYSFIGLIFALLSKRGDLKRNLIFINVIFFLLNIVIVYIGLFAFRTP
;
A
#
# COMPACT_ATOMS: atom_id res chain seq x y z
N MET A 1 -2.02 -23.40 8.01
CA MET A 1 -1.96 -22.52 6.82
C MET A 1 -2.80 -21.24 6.95
N LYS A 2 -4.11 -21.29 7.22
CA LYS A 2 -4.98 -20.09 7.26
C LYS A 2 -4.54 -18.97 8.23
N LYS A 3 -3.87 -19.30 9.35
CA LYS A 3 -3.27 -18.32 10.27
C LYS A 3 -2.03 -17.61 9.69
N MET A 4 -1.28 -18.30 8.82
CA MET A 4 -0.11 -17.74 8.13
C MET A 4 -0.54 -16.69 7.11
N TYR A 5 -1.64 -16.93 6.39
CA TYR A 5 -2.21 -15.95 5.46
C TYR A 5 -2.66 -14.66 6.15
N SER A 6 -3.23 -14.73 7.37
CA SER A 6 -3.52 -13.53 8.17
C SER A 6 -2.25 -12.73 8.49
N LYS A 7 -1.16 -13.40 8.84
CA LYS A 7 0.13 -12.74 9.12
C LYS A 7 0.71 -12.08 7.87
N ILE A 8 0.68 -12.78 6.74
CA ILE A 8 1.15 -12.25 5.45
C ILE A 8 0.31 -11.03 5.04
N SER A 9 -1.02 -11.14 5.13
CA SER A 9 -1.94 -10.02 4.85
C SER A 9 -1.65 -8.80 5.72
N MET A 10 -1.39 -9.02 7.02
CA MET A 10 -1.05 -7.95 7.95
C MET A 10 0.30 -7.30 7.60
N LEU A 11 1.32 -8.09 7.23
CA LEU A 11 2.61 -7.58 6.77
C LEU A 11 2.44 -6.67 5.55
N PHE A 12 1.68 -7.12 4.54
CA PHE A 12 1.44 -6.34 3.34
C PHE A 12 0.60 -5.08 3.57
N ALA A 13 -0.33 -5.11 4.54
CA ALA A 13 -1.06 -3.91 4.97
C ALA A 13 -0.15 -2.89 5.66
N ILE A 14 0.86 -3.34 6.42
CA ILE A 14 1.86 -2.44 7.00
C ILE A 14 2.74 -1.83 5.91
N LEU A 15 3.19 -2.66 4.95
CA LEU A 15 4.02 -2.20 3.83
C LEU A 15 3.28 -1.16 2.96
N SER A 16 1.96 -1.25 2.83
CA SER A 16 1.18 -0.27 2.06
C SER A 16 0.91 1.05 2.78
N ILE A 17 1.17 1.14 4.09
CA ILE A 17 1.15 2.40 4.86
C ILE A 17 2.46 3.19 4.70
N ILE A 18 3.58 2.51 4.46
CA ILE A 18 4.92 3.14 4.42
C ILE A 18 4.97 4.44 3.58
N PRO A 19 4.36 4.51 2.38
CA PRO A 19 4.40 5.74 1.57
C PRO A 19 3.74 6.94 2.26
N PHE A 20 2.69 6.72 3.04
CA PHE A 20 1.99 7.79 3.77
C PHE A 20 2.85 8.38 4.88
N ILE A 21 3.70 7.56 5.49
CA ILE A 21 4.67 8.01 6.50
C ILE A 21 5.80 8.78 5.80
N LEU A 22 6.32 8.23 4.70
CA LEU A 22 7.46 8.81 4.00
C LEU A 22 7.12 10.12 3.25
N ILE A 23 5.88 10.32 2.79
CA ILE A 23 5.42 11.59 2.18
C ILE A 23 5.46 12.76 3.18
N GLN A 24 5.27 12.51 4.46
CA GLN A 24 5.25 13.56 5.50
C GLN A 24 6.64 14.00 5.92
N LEU A 25 7.65 13.18 5.65
CA LEU A 25 9.04 13.54 5.88
C LEU A 25 9.47 14.37 4.68
N ASP A 26 9.38 15.70 4.81
CA ASP A 26 9.77 16.72 3.83
C ASP A 26 11.28 16.64 3.54
N LEU A 27 11.65 15.57 2.84
CA LEU A 27 13.00 15.23 2.49
C LEU A 27 13.03 15.35 0.97
N GLY A 28 13.14 16.60 0.48
CA GLY A 28 13.10 16.97 -0.94
C GLY A 28 14.14 16.29 -1.86
N HIS A 29 14.92 15.33 -1.37
CA HIS A 29 15.88 14.51 -2.13
C HIS A 29 15.59 12.99 -2.06
N ILE A 30 14.44 12.61 -1.49
CA ILE A 30 14.10 11.25 -1.06
C ILE A 30 12.92 10.67 -1.87
N ALA A 31 12.63 11.25 -3.03
CA ALA A 31 11.85 10.58 -4.08
C ALA A 31 12.28 9.10 -4.33
N PRO A 32 13.56 8.70 -4.14
CA PRO A 32 13.93 7.30 -4.16
C PRO A 32 13.57 6.52 -2.88
N LEU A 33 13.45 7.11 -1.69
CA LEU A 33 13.25 6.31 -0.46
C LEU A 33 11.77 5.95 -0.22
N ILE A 34 10.84 6.81 -0.67
CA ILE A 34 9.39 6.51 -0.72
C ILE A 34 9.13 5.23 -1.53
N THR A 35 10.07 4.87 -2.39
CA THR A 35 9.99 3.85 -3.43
C THR A 35 11.06 2.75 -3.28
N LEU A 36 11.82 2.71 -2.18
CA LEU A 36 12.93 1.75 -1.95
C LEU A 36 14.05 1.78 -3.01
N GLY A 37 14.35 2.96 -3.53
CA GLY A 37 15.33 3.24 -4.57
C GLY A 37 14.76 3.23 -5.98
N GLN A 38 13.43 3.13 -6.14
CA GLN A 38 12.82 2.97 -7.47
C GLN A 38 12.35 4.28 -8.09
N ASP A 39 12.69 4.47 -9.36
CA ASP A 39 12.37 5.68 -10.08
C ASP A 39 10.86 5.84 -10.37
N ARG A 40 10.38 7.07 -10.16
CA ARG A 40 9.15 7.65 -10.74
C ARG A 40 7.89 6.79 -10.49
N VAL A 41 7.28 6.29 -11.55
CA VAL A 41 5.95 5.65 -11.57
C VAL A 41 5.96 4.30 -10.85
N VAL A 42 7.06 3.56 -10.91
CA VAL A 42 7.14 2.21 -10.31
C VAL A 42 6.99 2.29 -8.80
N GLY A 43 7.66 3.26 -8.19
CA GLY A 43 7.58 3.53 -6.77
C GLY A 43 6.22 3.98 -6.27
N LEU A 44 5.46 4.68 -7.11
CA LEU A 44 4.08 5.08 -6.81
C LEU A 44 3.12 3.89 -6.88
N VAL A 45 3.37 2.91 -7.77
CA VAL A 45 2.49 1.76 -7.99
C VAL A 45 2.74 0.60 -7.01
N ILE A 46 3.96 0.45 -6.49
CA ILE A 46 4.31 -0.61 -5.52
C ILE A 46 3.34 -0.74 -4.33
N PRO A 47 2.95 0.36 -3.66
CA PRO A 47 2.04 0.29 -2.52
C PRO A 47 0.65 -0.23 -2.87
N ILE A 48 0.20 0.02 -4.11
CA ILE A 48 -1.04 -0.57 -4.64
C ILE A 48 -0.87 -2.09 -4.74
N VAL A 49 0.26 -2.56 -5.28
CA VAL A 49 0.58 -3.99 -5.38
C VAL A 49 0.62 -4.64 -4.00
N TYR A 50 1.26 -4.01 -3.01
CA TYR A 50 1.27 -4.51 -1.63
C TYR A 50 -0.13 -4.60 -1.03
N SER A 51 -0.95 -3.56 -1.19
CA SER A 51 -2.34 -3.58 -0.73
C SER A 51 -3.15 -4.69 -1.40
N PHE A 52 -2.92 -4.93 -2.69
CA PHE A 52 -3.60 -5.96 -3.47
C PHE A 52 -3.19 -7.38 -3.03
N ILE A 53 -1.90 -7.63 -2.84
CA ILE A 53 -1.40 -8.89 -2.29
C ILE A 53 -1.96 -9.11 -0.87
N GLY A 54 -1.96 -8.07 -0.04
CA GLY A 54 -2.54 -8.11 1.30
C GLY A 54 -4.03 -8.46 1.29
N LEU A 55 -4.79 -7.95 0.32
CA LEU A 55 -6.20 -8.29 0.09
C LEU A 55 -6.39 -9.77 -0.29
N ILE A 56 -5.59 -10.29 -1.23
CA ILE A 56 -5.64 -11.70 -1.63
C ILE A 56 -5.44 -12.61 -0.41
N PHE A 57 -4.40 -12.35 0.39
CA PHE A 57 -4.13 -13.13 1.59
C PHE A 57 -5.20 -12.93 2.68
N ALA A 58 -5.82 -11.75 2.79
CA ALA A 58 -6.95 -11.52 3.69
C ALA A 58 -8.16 -12.40 3.31
N LEU A 59 -8.46 -12.51 2.01
CA LEU A 59 -9.56 -13.34 1.50
C LEU A 59 -9.35 -14.84 1.78
N LEU A 60 -8.09 -15.30 1.67
CA LEU A 60 -7.69 -16.69 1.94
C LEU A 60 -7.54 -17.01 3.44
N SER A 61 -7.57 -16.00 4.30
CA SER A 61 -7.38 -16.15 5.75
C SER A 61 -8.57 -16.79 6.47
N LYS A 62 -8.39 -17.13 7.76
CA LYS A 62 -9.42 -17.83 8.56
C LYS A 62 -10.66 -16.94 8.75
N ARG A 63 -11.86 -17.52 8.58
CA ARG A 63 -13.15 -16.83 8.82
C ARG A 63 -13.24 -16.29 10.25
N GLY A 64 -13.87 -15.13 10.41
CA GLY A 64 -14.06 -14.41 11.68
C GLY A 64 -13.79 -12.91 11.53
N ASP A 65 -13.86 -12.20 12.65
CA ASP A 65 -13.69 -10.73 12.68
C ASP A 65 -12.32 -10.28 12.17
N LEU A 66 -11.26 -11.06 12.44
CA LEU A 66 -9.92 -10.77 11.95
C LEU A 66 -9.86 -10.70 10.41
N LYS A 67 -10.53 -11.62 9.71
CA LYS A 67 -10.61 -11.59 8.24
C LYS A 67 -11.34 -10.35 7.76
N ARG A 68 -12.48 -10.02 8.37
CA ARG A 68 -13.27 -8.84 8.00
C ARG A 68 -12.44 -7.55 8.16
N ASN A 69 -11.74 -7.43 9.28
CA ASN A 69 -10.88 -6.29 9.56
C ASN A 69 -9.69 -6.21 8.59
N LEU A 70 -9.02 -7.32 8.31
CA LEU A 70 -7.92 -7.35 7.35
C LEU A 70 -8.38 -6.97 5.94
N ILE A 71 -9.54 -7.46 5.48
CA ILE A 71 -10.10 -7.07 4.19
C ILE A 71 -10.39 -5.57 4.18
N PHE A 72 -11.09 -5.06 5.19
CA PHE A 72 -11.46 -3.66 5.28
C PHE A 72 -10.24 -2.73 5.25
N ILE A 73 -9.21 -3.05 6.05
CA ILE A 73 -7.95 -2.31 6.11
C ILE A 73 -7.25 -2.32 4.74
N ASN A 74 -7.11 -3.49 4.11
CA ASN A 74 -6.44 -3.60 2.81
C ASN A 74 -7.21 -2.86 1.70
N VAL A 75 -8.55 -2.88 1.72
CA VAL A 75 -9.37 -2.11 0.78
C VAL A 75 -9.14 -0.60 0.97
N ILE A 76 -9.14 -0.11 2.21
CA ILE A 76 -8.88 1.31 2.49
C ILE A 76 -7.50 1.70 1.98
N PHE A 77 -6.44 0.93 2.29
CA PHE A 77 -5.10 1.26 1.82
C PHE A 77 -4.97 1.15 0.30
N PHE A 78 -5.65 0.20 -0.33
CA PHE A 78 -5.69 0.10 -1.78
C PHE A 78 -6.30 1.35 -2.42
N LEU A 79 -7.44 1.81 -1.91
CA LEU A 79 -8.10 3.03 -2.41
C LEU A 79 -7.25 4.29 -2.15
N LEU A 80 -6.70 4.44 -0.96
CA LEU A 80 -5.84 5.59 -0.64
C LEU A 80 -4.58 5.62 -1.50
N ASN A 81 -3.95 4.47 -1.74
CA ASN A 81 -2.79 4.39 -2.63
C ASN A 81 -3.16 4.72 -4.08
N ILE A 82 -4.33 4.28 -4.58
CA ILE A 82 -4.81 4.71 -5.91
C ILE A 82 -4.95 6.24 -5.99
N VAL A 83 -5.51 6.87 -4.95
CA VAL A 83 -5.65 8.33 -4.90
C VAL A 83 -4.28 9.02 -4.93
N ILE A 84 -3.30 8.53 -4.17
CA ILE A 84 -1.93 9.06 -4.20
C ILE A 84 -1.32 8.95 -5.59
N VAL A 85 -1.45 7.78 -6.25
CA VAL A 85 -0.93 7.60 -7.60
C VAL A 85 -1.62 8.56 -8.58
N TYR A 86 -2.93 8.71 -8.48
CA TYR A 86 -3.68 9.65 -9.31
C TYR A 86 -3.19 11.09 -9.11
N ILE A 87 -3.04 11.54 -7.87
CA ILE A 87 -2.53 12.89 -7.56
C ILE A 87 -1.08 13.02 -8.07
N GLY A 88 -0.21 12.05 -7.80
CA GLY A 88 1.19 12.06 -8.23
C GLY A 88 1.36 12.10 -9.75
N LEU A 89 0.48 11.43 -10.50
CA LEU A 89 0.54 11.39 -11.97
C LEU A 89 -0.14 12.59 -12.65
N PHE A 90 -1.25 13.08 -12.10
CA PHE A 90 -2.09 14.07 -12.79
C PHE A 90 -2.10 15.46 -12.16
N ALA A 91 -1.94 15.59 -10.84
CA ALA A 91 -2.02 16.89 -10.17
C ALA A 91 -0.74 17.73 -10.33
N PHE A 92 0.42 17.08 -10.50
CA PHE A 92 1.71 17.76 -10.68
C PHE A 92 2.18 17.82 -12.14
N ARG A 93 1.38 17.31 -13.09
CA ARG A 93 1.58 17.58 -14.51
C ARG A 93 0.91 18.92 -14.85
N THR A 94 1.56 20.02 -14.51
CA THR A 94 1.33 21.29 -15.24
C THR A 94 1.76 21.09 -16.70
N PRO A 95 1.04 21.67 -17.68
CA PRO A 95 1.50 21.72 -19.07
C PRO A 95 2.83 22.46 -19.22
#